data_AF-A0A3R6X904-F1
#
_entry.id   AF-A0A3R6X904-F1
#
_cell.length_a   1.000
_cell.length_b   1.000
_cell.length_c   1.000
_cell.angle_alpha   90.00
_cell.angle_beta   90.00
_cell.angle_gamma   90.00
#
_symmetry.space_group_name_H-M   'P 1'
#
loop_
_entity.id
_entity.type
_entity.pdbx_description
1 polymer ?
#
loop_
_entity_poly.entity_id
_entity_poly.type
_entity_poly.pdbx_seq_one_letter_code
_entity_poly.pdbx_strand_id
1 'polypeptide(L)'
;MHATSIFKHDIDTIRYAASSDIGNLQADNAKKFEKLGRLVLAKYHTETTFSNAYSPSQNAVAERHIGIIVMKTRALLLAGDLSKFLWAEAAV
;
A
#
# COMPACT_ATOMS: atom_id res chain seq x y z
N MET A 1 -14.36 -14.65 -21.31
CA MET A 1 -14.67 -13.21 -21.11
C MET A 1 -15.08 -12.83 -19.68
N HIS A 2 -15.04 -13.73 -18.69
CA HIS A 2 -15.49 -13.43 -17.32
C HIS A 2 -14.39 -12.80 -16.43
N ALA A 3 -13.12 -13.20 -16.61
CA ALA A 3 -12.00 -12.72 -15.78
C ALA A 3 -11.69 -11.23 -16.00
N THR A 4 -11.79 -10.73 -17.23
CA THR A 4 -11.56 -9.32 -17.57
C THR A 4 -12.63 -8.39 -16.98
N SER A 5 -13.83 -8.91 -16.74
CA SER A 5 -14.92 -8.18 -16.09
C SER A 5 -14.70 -8.04 -14.59
N ILE A 6 -14.19 -9.09 -13.94
CA ILE A 6 -13.85 -9.08 -12.50
C ILE A 6 -12.68 -8.11 -12.27
N PHE A 7 -11.64 -8.18 -13.10
CA PHE A 7 -10.48 -7.28 -12.98
C PHE A 7 -10.85 -5.81 -13.18
N LYS A 8 -11.75 -5.50 -14.13
CA LYS A 8 -12.28 -4.14 -14.30
C LYS A 8 -13.12 -3.67 -13.10
N HIS A 9 -13.95 -4.55 -12.56
CA HIS A 9 -14.73 -4.26 -11.36
C HIS A 9 -13.82 -3.97 -10.16
N ASP A 10 -12.74 -4.74 -9.98
CA ASP A 10 -11.77 -4.51 -8.90
C ASP A 10 -11.02 -3.19 -9.08
N ILE A 11 -10.59 -2.86 -10.31
CA ILE A 11 -9.99 -1.56 -10.65
C ILE A 11 -10.95 -0.40 -10.39
N ASP A 12 -12.23 -0.55 -10.73
CA ASP A 12 -13.25 0.47 -10.47
C ASP A 12 -13.61 0.57 -8.98
N THR A 13 -13.40 -0.49 -8.19
CA THR A 13 -13.45 -0.45 -6.72
C THR A 13 -12.21 0.26 -6.14
N ILE A 14 -11.07 0.19 -6.83
CA ILE A 14 -9.83 0.91 -6.49
C ILE A 14 -9.90 2.38 -6.93
N ARG A 15 -10.85 2.78 -7.80
CA ARG A 15 -11.11 4.20 -8.11
C ARG A 15 -11.61 4.91 -6.84
N TYR A 16 -10.64 5.48 -6.14
CA TYR A 16 -10.75 6.67 -5.29
C TYR A 16 -12.17 6.92 -4.77
N ALA A 17 -12.55 6.16 -3.73
CA ALA A 17 -13.48 6.73 -2.77
C ALA A 17 -12.90 8.08 -2.38
N ALA A 18 -13.66 9.17 -2.60
CA ALA A 18 -13.29 10.49 -2.10
C ALA A 18 -12.84 10.29 -0.65
N SER A 19 -11.68 10.84 -0.28
CA SER A 19 -11.02 10.57 1.00
C SER A 19 -11.99 10.80 2.16
N SER A 20 -12.71 9.77 2.56
CA SER A 20 -13.39 9.75 3.83
C SER A 20 -12.27 9.59 4.84
N ASP A 21 -11.85 10.72 5.42
CA ASP A 21 -11.20 10.88 6.71
C ASP A 21 -10.43 9.62 7.15
N ILE A 22 -9.20 9.44 6.66
CA ILE A 22 -8.28 8.52 7.33
C ILE A 22 -8.10 9.11 8.73
N GLY A 23 -8.84 8.58 9.70
CA GLY A 23 -8.85 9.11 11.05
C GLY A 23 -7.51 8.90 11.74
N ASN A 24 -6.84 7.77 11.46
CA ASN A 24 -5.54 7.43 12.02
C ASN A 24 -4.68 6.62 11.03
N LEU A 25 -3.41 6.99 10.90
CA LEU A 25 -2.38 6.27 10.16
C LEU A 25 -1.46 5.54 11.14
N GLN A 26 -1.39 4.21 11.03
CA GLN A 26 -0.44 3.39 11.80
C GLN A 26 0.88 3.26 11.04
N ALA A 27 2.01 3.48 11.73
CA ALA A 27 3.35 3.24 11.19
C ALA A 27 4.30 2.72 12.27
N ASP A 28 5.48 2.23 11.87
CA ASP A 28 6.55 2.03 12.84
C ASP A 28 7.16 3.37 13.30
N ASN A 29 7.84 3.36 14.44
CA ASN A 29 8.45 4.52 15.08
C ASN A 29 9.81 4.92 14.49
N ALA A 30 10.13 4.54 13.25
CA ALA A 30 11.30 5.09 12.59
C ALA A 30 11.16 6.61 12.48
N LYS A 31 12.23 7.35 12.81
CA LYS A 31 12.27 8.83 12.80
C LYS A 31 11.73 9.48 11.51
N LYS A 32 11.89 8.78 10.37
CA LYS A 32 11.36 9.23 9.07
C LYS A 32 9.82 9.27 9.06
N PHE A 33 9.16 8.29 9.68
CA PHE A 33 7.70 8.22 9.75
C PHE A 33 7.15 9.14 10.81
N GLU A 34 7.85 9.34 11.93
CA GLU A 34 7.47 10.38 12.90
C GLU A 34 7.47 11.78 12.27
N LYS A 35 8.49 12.08 11.45
CA LYS A 35 8.55 13.35 10.71
C LYS A 35 7.42 13.45 9.68
N LEU A 36 7.12 12.37 8.99
CA LEU A 36 6.04 12.32 8.01
C LEU A 36 4.66 12.47 8.67
N GLY A 37 4.43 11.84 9.83
CA GLY A 37 3.16 11.93 10.55
C GLY A 37 2.79 13.36 10.93
N ARG A 38 3.78 14.18 11.32
CA ARG A 38 3.56 15.61 11.56
C ARG A 38 3.08 16.36 10.30
N LEU A 39 3.63 16.03 9.13
CA LEU A 39 3.21 16.63 7.86
C LEU A 39 1.82 16.15 7.44
N VAL A 40 1.52 14.88 7.70
CA VAL A 40 0.23 14.26 7.40
C VAL A 40 -0.88 14.88 8.25
N LEU A 41 -0.67 15.03 9.56
CA LEU A 41 -1.61 15.70 10.45
C LEU A 41 -1.87 17.15 10.01
N ALA A 42 -0.81 17.91 9.71
CA ALA A 42 -0.94 19.32 9.34
C ALA A 42 -1.69 19.54 8.01
N LYS A 43 -1.54 18.62 7.04
CA LYS A 43 -2.10 18.78 5.70
C LYS A 43 -3.45 18.09 5.52
N TYR A 44 -3.67 16.97 6.19
CA TYR A 44 -4.81 16.09 5.96
C TYR A 44 -5.67 15.86 7.21
N HIS A 45 -5.30 16.43 8.36
CA HIS A 45 -5.99 16.23 9.63
C HIS A 45 -6.14 14.75 10.04
N THR A 46 -5.19 13.92 9.58
CA THR A 46 -5.11 12.50 9.92
C THR A 46 -4.17 12.32 11.10
N GLU A 47 -4.66 11.70 12.18
CA GLU A 47 -3.82 11.32 13.32
C GLU A 47 -2.81 10.25 12.91
N THR A 48 -1.71 10.13 13.65
CA THR A 48 -0.72 9.07 13.40
C THR A 48 -0.35 8.35 14.69
N THR A 49 -0.41 7.02 14.66
CA THR A 49 0.01 6.15 15.76
C THR A 49 1.27 5.40 15.36
N PHE A 50 2.24 5.37 16.28
CA PHE A 50 3.52 4.71 16.05
C PHE A 50 3.69 3.48 16.95
N SER A 51 4.27 2.42 16.39
CA SER A 51 4.64 1.21 17.11
C SER A 51 6.12 0.87 16.94
N ASN A 52 6.67 0.02 17.80
CA ASN A 52 8.01 -0.51 17.54
C ASN A 52 8.04 -1.26 16.20
N ALA A 53 9.20 -1.25 15.54
CA ALA A 53 9.43 -2.08 14.37
C ALA A 53 9.12 -3.56 14.69
N TYR A 54 8.55 -4.27 13.72
CA TYR A 54 8.14 -5.67 13.86
C TYR A 54 7.20 -5.95 15.03
N SER A 55 6.33 -5.00 15.39
CA SER A 55 5.22 -5.24 16.32
C SER A 55 4.08 -5.94 15.57
N PRO A 56 3.96 -7.28 15.59
CA PRO A 56 3.10 -7.98 14.64
C PRO A 56 1.62 -7.67 14.90
N SER A 57 1.24 -7.43 16.16
CA SER A 57 -0.12 -7.02 16.52
C SER A 57 -0.56 -5.70 15.88
N GLN A 58 0.38 -4.81 15.53
CA GLN A 58 0.10 -3.46 15.03
C GLN A 58 0.41 -3.34 13.53
N ASN A 59 1.40 -4.06 13.01
CA ASN A 59 1.88 -3.92 11.64
C ASN A 59 1.63 -5.15 10.75
N ALA A 60 1.09 -6.26 11.26
CA ALA A 60 0.94 -7.50 10.48
C ALA A 60 0.13 -7.33 9.19
N VAL A 61 -0.88 -6.47 9.18
CA VAL A 61 -1.69 -6.22 7.97
C VAL A 61 -0.83 -5.59 6.88
N ALA A 62 -0.09 -4.54 7.22
CA ALA A 62 0.81 -3.87 6.29
C ALA A 62 1.93 -4.80 5.82
N GLU A 63 2.57 -5.52 6.74
CA GLU A 63 3.64 -6.49 6.44
C GLU A 63 3.15 -7.61 5.51
N ARG A 64 1.98 -8.20 5.80
CA ARG A 64 1.36 -9.22 4.95
C ARG A 64 1.04 -8.67 3.56
N HIS A 65 0.50 -7.47 3.49
CA HIS A 65 0.15 -6.85 2.21
C HIS A 65 1.40 -6.57 1.37
N ILE A 66 2.46 -6.02 1.98
CA ILE A 66 3.77 -5.84 1.33
C ILE A 66 4.29 -7.18 0.80
N GLY A 67 4.23 -8.25 1.60
CA GLY A 67 4.65 -9.58 1.16
C GLY A 67 3.90 -10.07 -0.08
N ILE A 68 2.57 -9.90 -0.13
CA ILE A 68 1.75 -10.29 -1.28
C ILE A 68 2.10 -9.49 -2.53
N ILE A 69 2.24 -8.16 -2.43
CA ILE A 69 2.61 -7.29 -3.54
C ILE A 69 3.97 -7.71 -4.10
N VAL A 70 4.99 -7.83 -3.24
CA VAL A 70 6.33 -8.23 -3.65
C VAL A 70 6.33 -9.59 -4.35
N MET A 71 5.59 -10.57 -3.84
CA MET A 71 5.51 -11.90 -4.47
C MET A 71 4.85 -11.83 -5.86
N LYS A 72 3.71 -11.14 -5.99
CA LYS A 72 2.99 -10.99 -7.26
C LYS A 72 3.84 -10.26 -8.29
N THR A 73 4.42 -9.13 -7.92
CA THR A 73 5.29 -8.35 -8.80
C THR A 73 6.48 -9.17 -9.26
N ARG A 74 7.16 -9.89 -8.37
CA ARG A 74 8.27 -10.77 -8.75
C ARG A 74 7.84 -11.85 -9.75
N ALA A 75 6.70 -12.49 -9.52
CA ALA A 75 6.19 -13.50 -10.44
C ALA A 75 5.89 -12.91 -11.83
N LEU A 76 5.28 -11.72 -11.89
CA LEU A 76 5.00 -11.03 -13.15
C LEU A 76 6.28 -10.59 -13.89
N LEU A 77 7.25 -10.03 -13.16
CA LEU A 77 8.53 -9.63 -13.73
C LEU A 77 9.29 -10.82 -14.32
N LEU A 78 9.31 -11.96 -13.63
CA LEU A 78 9.97 -13.17 -14.08
C LEU A 78 9.24 -13.85 -15.24
N ALA A 79 7.91 -13.94 -15.19
CA ALA A 79 7.12 -14.61 -16.22
C ALA A 79 7.10 -13.81 -17.54
N GLY A 80 7.12 -12.48 -17.47
CA GLY A 80 7.07 -11.60 -18.63
C GLY A 80 8.42 -11.08 -19.12
N ASP A 81 9.53 -11.44 -18.46
CA ASP A 81 10.87 -10.87 -18.68
C ASP A 81 10.83 -9.34 -18.85
N LEU A 82 10.12 -8.69 -17.92
CA LEU A 82 9.70 -7.31 -18.11
C LEU A 82 10.89 -6.35 -17.96
N SER A 83 11.11 -5.58 -19.02
CA SER A 83 12.05 -4.46 -19.00
C SER A 83 11.69 -3.43 -17.92
N LYS A 84 12.70 -2.72 -17.42
CA LYS A 84 12.59 -1.84 -16.24
C LYS A 84 11.49 -0.77 -16.36
N PHE A 85 11.22 -0.26 -17.56
CA PHE A 85 10.20 0.77 -17.75
C PHE A 85 8.78 0.24 -17.55
N LEU A 86 8.57 -1.09 -17.58
CA LEU A 86 7.28 -1.75 -17.33
C LEU A 86 7.12 -2.26 -15.89
N TRP A 87 8.10 -2.04 -15.00
CA TRP A 87 8.02 -2.53 -13.63
C TRP A 87 6.88 -1.93 -12.83
N ALA A 88 6.49 -0.69 -13.14
CA ALA A 88 5.34 -0.05 -12.52
C ALA A 88 4.07 -0.85 -12.79
N GLU A 89 3.85 -1.30 -14.04
CA GLU A 89 2.68 -2.10 -14.43
C GLU A 89 2.59 -3.44 -13.71
N ALA A 90 3.73 -4.02 -13.32
CA ALA A 90 3.78 -5.26 -12.53
C ALA A 90 3.55 -5.05 -11.03
N ALA A 91 3.61 -3.79 -10.56
CA ALA A 91 3.45 -3.42 -9.15
C ALA A 91 2.06 -2.83 -8.82
N VAL A 92 1.17 -2.74 -9.82
CA VAL A 92 -0.24 -2.31 -9.67
C VAL A 92 -1.13 -3.47 -9.21
#